data_AF-A0A7C5RW07-F1
#
_entry.id   AF-A0A7C5RW07-F1
#
_cell.length_a   1.000
_cell.length_b   1.000
_cell.length_c   1.000
_cell.angle_alpha   90.00
_cell.angle_beta   90.00
_cell.angle_gamma   90.00
#
_symmetry.space_group_name_H-M   'P 1'
#
loop_
_entity.id
_entity.type
_entity.pdbx_description
1 polymer ?
#
loop_
_entity_poly.entity_id
_entity_poly.type
_entity_poly.pdbx_seq_one_letter_code
_entity_poly.pdbx_strand_id
1 'polypeptide(L)'
;MASIKGDLSVMPLTDILQWIDLTGKTGTLTISHLGTEKKIYIEKGKIVYVSSNKEGERLGEFILKESKLDATIIKSALIQSQTMKIPFTQRLIELKYFTTEDLTNIIINYAKSLLRDAISWNEGWFEFIKDIIPVYVMKGPIKLNTSALIFEVFKEIENKKFNRKK
;
A
#
# COMPACT_ATOMS: atom_id res chain seq x y z
N MET A 1 23.63 -0.10 -2.76
CA MET A 1 22.55 -0.05 -1.75
C MET A 1 22.31 -1.46 -1.23
N ALA A 2 22.05 -1.62 0.07
CA ALA A 2 21.78 -2.95 0.61
C ALA A 2 20.34 -3.37 0.30
N SER A 3 20.16 -4.55 -0.29
CA SER A 3 18.84 -5.16 -0.49
C SER A 3 18.82 -6.61 -0.04
N ILE A 4 17.63 -7.10 0.29
CA ILE A 4 17.32 -8.51 0.55
C ILE A 4 16.27 -8.92 -0.45
N LYS A 5 16.46 -10.05 -1.12
CA LYS A 5 15.57 -10.54 -2.17
C LYS A 5 15.44 -12.05 -2.11
N GLY A 6 14.33 -12.58 -2.60
CA GLY A 6 14.05 -14.00 -2.60
C GLY A 6 12.65 -14.33 -3.06
N ASP A 7 12.30 -15.60 -2.94
CA ASP A 7 11.00 -16.13 -3.36
C ASP A 7 9.97 -16.07 -2.21
N LEU A 8 8.74 -15.68 -2.55
CA LEU A 8 7.60 -15.68 -1.62
C LEU A 8 7.19 -17.10 -1.18
N SER A 9 7.57 -18.12 -1.95
CA SER A 9 7.38 -19.53 -1.58
C SER A 9 8.32 -19.99 -0.46
N VAL A 10 9.47 -19.32 -0.30
CA VAL A 10 10.46 -19.61 0.75
C VAL A 10 10.23 -18.73 1.97
N MET A 11 9.94 -17.44 1.76
CA MET A 11 9.64 -16.49 2.82
C MET A 11 8.33 -15.77 2.48
N PRO A 12 7.18 -16.25 3.00
CA PRO A 12 5.89 -15.62 2.79
C PRO A 12 5.89 -14.15 3.19
N LEU A 13 5.06 -13.34 2.52
CA LEU A 13 4.98 -11.89 2.78
C LEU A 13 4.73 -11.56 4.26
N THR A 14 3.97 -12.40 4.96
CA THR A 14 3.68 -12.26 6.39
C THR A 14 4.95 -12.23 7.23
N ASP A 15 5.89 -13.12 6.91
CA ASP A 15 7.12 -13.32 7.66
C ASP A 15 8.09 -12.18 7.35
N ILE A 16 8.10 -11.72 6.10
CA ILE A 16 8.87 -10.53 5.68
C ILE A 16 8.39 -9.29 6.46
N LEU A 17 7.07 -9.06 6.51
CA LEU A 17 6.50 -7.93 7.22
C LEU A 17 6.74 -8.00 8.73
N GLN A 18 6.65 -9.20 9.33
CA GLN A 18 6.96 -9.40 10.74
C GLN A 18 8.44 -9.11 11.04
N TRP A 19 9.36 -9.62 10.22
CA TRP A 19 10.78 -9.34 10.35
C TRP A 19 11.10 -7.84 10.25
N ILE A 20 10.47 -7.14 9.30
CA ILE A 20 10.60 -5.70 9.11
C ILE A 20 10.11 -4.91 10.34
N ASP A 21 8.95 -5.28 10.90
CA ASP A 21 8.37 -4.63 12.08
C ASP A 21 9.25 -4.85 13.32
N LEU A 22 9.64 -6.11 13.59
CA LEU A 22 10.46 -6.47 14.74
C LEU A 22 11.85 -5.82 14.73
N THR A 23 12.45 -5.67 13.54
CA THR A 23 13.79 -5.09 13.40
C THR A 23 13.78 -3.59 13.07
N GLY A 24 12.61 -2.97 12.99
CA GLY A 24 12.44 -1.53 12.77
C GLY A 24 13.03 -1.02 11.45
N LYS A 25 12.96 -1.82 10.37
CA LYS A 25 13.59 -1.46 9.08
C LYS A 25 12.88 -0.30 8.40
N THR A 26 13.65 0.50 7.67
CA THR A 26 13.15 1.59 6.80
C THR A 26 13.55 1.25 5.37
N GLY A 27 12.63 1.39 4.42
CA GLY A 27 12.89 1.10 3.02
C GLY A 27 11.63 0.84 2.19
N THR A 28 11.85 0.28 1.00
CA THR A 28 10.78 -0.14 0.10
C THR A 28 10.83 -1.64 -0.09
N LEU A 29 9.73 -2.33 0.24
CA LEU A 29 9.50 -3.72 -0.14
C LEU A 29 8.71 -3.74 -1.44
N THR A 30 9.28 -4.34 -2.47
CA THR A 30 8.60 -4.65 -3.74
C THR A 30 8.31 -6.13 -3.76
N ILE A 31 7.09 -6.51 -4.11
CA ILE A 31 6.69 -7.89 -4.37
C ILE A 31 6.09 -8.00 -5.76
N SER A 32 6.32 -9.12 -6.44
CA SER A 32 5.80 -9.35 -7.78
C SER A 32 5.33 -10.78 -8.00
N HIS A 33 4.22 -10.91 -8.71
CA HIS A 33 3.62 -12.19 -9.08
C HIS A 33 2.84 -12.02 -10.39
N LEU A 34 3.16 -12.83 -11.41
CA LEU A 34 2.50 -12.85 -12.72
C LEU A 34 2.29 -11.45 -13.34
N GLY A 35 3.34 -10.62 -13.35
CA GLY A 35 3.32 -9.26 -13.91
C GLY A 35 2.64 -8.20 -13.02
N THR A 36 1.98 -8.61 -11.93
CA THR A 36 1.51 -7.68 -10.89
C THR A 36 2.67 -7.37 -9.95
N GLU A 37 2.90 -6.08 -9.70
CA GLU A 37 3.89 -5.55 -8.77
C GLU A 37 3.17 -4.71 -7.71
N LYS A 38 3.51 -4.94 -6.45
CA LYS A 38 3.08 -4.12 -5.33
C LYS A 38 4.28 -3.60 -4.58
N LYS A 39 4.21 -2.33 -4.17
CA LYS A 39 5.23 -1.68 -3.35
C LYS A 39 4.64 -1.33 -2.00
N ILE A 40 5.41 -1.60 -0.96
CA ILE A 40 5.10 -1.33 0.43
C ILE A 40 6.24 -0.47 0.96
N TYR A 41 5.92 0.79 1.24
CA TYR A 41 6.87 1.77 1.76
C TYR A 41 6.84 1.73 3.27
N ILE A 42 8.00 1.61 3.90
CA ILE A 42 8.12 1.35 5.33
C ILE A 42 9.09 2.34 5.96
N GLU A 43 8.68 2.94 7.08
CA GLU A 43 9.52 3.76 7.94
C GLU A 43 9.52 3.18 9.37
N LYS A 44 10.71 2.85 9.89
CA LYS A 44 10.90 2.32 11.25
C LYS A 44 9.99 1.12 11.58
N GLY A 45 9.91 0.17 10.66
CA GLY A 45 9.07 -1.03 10.76
C GLY A 45 7.59 -0.79 10.45
N LYS A 46 7.16 0.45 10.25
CA LYS A 46 5.76 0.81 9.99
C LYS A 46 5.53 1.08 8.52
N ILE A 47 4.52 0.41 7.95
CA ILE A 47 4.04 0.73 6.60
C ILE A 47 3.54 2.18 6.61
N VAL A 48 4.02 3.00 5.69
CA VAL A 48 3.60 4.40 5.53
C VAL A 48 2.75 4.59 4.28
N TYR A 49 2.92 3.74 3.28
CA TYR A 49 2.14 3.77 2.05
C TYR A 49 2.26 2.44 1.28
N VAL A 50 1.31 2.19 0.37
CA VAL A 50 1.38 1.06 -0.57
C VAL A 50 0.93 1.49 -1.97
N SER A 51 1.33 0.74 -2.99
CA SER A 51 0.86 0.94 -4.36
C SER A 51 0.84 -0.38 -5.14
N SER A 52 0.00 -0.46 -6.17
CA SER A 52 -0.06 -1.58 -7.11
C SER A 52 0.04 -1.06 -8.55
N ASN A 53 0.69 -1.80 -9.44
CA ASN A 53 0.72 -1.50 -10.87
C ASN A 53 -0.53 -2.03 -11.63
N LYS A 54 -1.26 -2.98 -11.02
CA LYS A 54 -2.38 -3.70 -11.63
C LYS A 54 -3.59 -2.79 -11.83
N GLU A 55 -4.21 -2.92 -13.00
CA GLU A 55 -5.45 -2.23 -13.33
C GLU A 55 -6.59 -2.68 -12.40
N GLY A 56 -7.41 -1.73 -11.98
CA GLY A 56 -8.40 -1.87 -10.91
C GLY A 56 -7.83 -1.69 -9.50
N GLU A 57 -6.50 -1.73 -9.32
CA GLU A 57 -5.82 -1.62 -8.02
C GLU A 57 -4.98 -0.34 -7.88
N ARG A 58 -4.96 0.55 -8.87
CA ARG A 58 -4.23 1.82 -8.75
C ARG A 58 -4.99 2.77 -7.84
N LEU A 59 -4.28 3.60 -7.06
CA LEU A 59 -4.92 4.48 -6.07
C LEU A 59 -6.05 5.33 -6.66
N GLY A 60 -5.85 5.93 -7.84
CA GLY A 60 -6.89 6.75 -8.49
C GLY A 60 -8.15 5.95 -8.84
N GLU A 61 -7.99 4.73 -9.34
CA GLU A 61 -9.09 3.82 -9.68
C GLU A 61 -9.79 3.32 -8.41
N PHE A 62 -9.03 3.04 -7.35
CA PHE A 62 -9.59 2.67 -6.06
C PHE A 62 -10.41 3.82 -5.44
N ILE A 63 -9.89 5.05 -5.44
CA ILE A 63 -10.64 6.24 -4.99
C ILE A 63 -11.90 6.44 -5.83
N LEU A 64 -11.81 6.29 -7.16
CA LEU A 64 -12.97 6.41 -8.04
C LEU A 64 -14.06 5.40 -7.69
N LYS A 65 -13.68 4.16 -7.33
CA LYS A 65 -14.63 3.11 -6.94
C LYS A 65 -15.26 3.34 -5.57
N GLU A 66 -14.47 3.81 -4.60
CA GLU A 66 -14.93 4.01 -3.21
C GLU A 66 -15.62 5.37 -3.00
N SER A 67 -15.43 6.33 -3.91
CA SER A 67 -16.04 7.65 -3.86
C SER A 67 -17.18 7.79 -4.86
N LYS A 68 -18.00 8.84 -4.67
CA LYS A 68 -19.05 9.23 -5.63
C LYS A 68 -18.57 10.26 -6.64
N LEU A 69 -17.26 10.40 -6.82
CA LEU A 69 -16.69 11.40 -7.72
C LEU A 69 -16.74 10.95 -9.17
N ASP A 70 -16.82 11.94 -10.07
CA ASP A 70 -16.72 11.71 -11.50
C ASP A 70 -15.27 11.32 -11.89
N ALA A 71 -15.14 10.37 -12.81
CA ALA A 71 -13.85 9.93 -13.34
C ALA A 71 -13.03 11.08 -13.94
N THR A 72 -13.67 12.11 -14.50
CA THR A 72 -13.02 13.31 -15.03
C THR A 72 -12.33 14.13 -13.94
N ILE A 73 -12.91 14.20 -12.74
CA ILE A 73 -12.31 14.88 -11.58
C ILE A 73 -11.03 14.15 -11.16
N ILE A 74 -11.10 12.82 -11.01
CA ILE A 74 -9.94 12.01 -10.61
C ILE A 74 -8.81 12.12 -11.65
N LYS A 75 -9.14 12.02 -12.94
CA LYS A 75 -8.15 12.16 -14.03
C LYS A 75 -7.52 13.54 -14.05
N SER A 76 -8.31 14.60 -13.93
CA SER A 76 -7.79 15.98 -13.95
C SER A 76 -6.90 16.27 -12.74
N ALA A 77 -7.28 15.83 -11.54
CA ALA A 77 -6.47 15.96 -10.34
C ALA A 77 -5.15 15.18 -10.45
N LEU A 78 -5.16 13.99 -11.07
CA LEU A 78 -3.95 13.21 -11.32
C LEU A 78 -2.99 13.96 -12.27
N ILE A 79 -3.49 14.47 -13.40
CA ILE A 79 -2.69 15.24 -14.37
C ILE A 79 -2.08 16.47 -13.69
N GLN A 80 -2.88 17.24 -12.93
CA GLN A 80 -2.40 18.42 -12.21
C GLN A 80 -1.33 18.06 -11.18
N SER A 81 -1.51 16.97 -10.44
CA SER A 81 -0.51 16.51 -9.45
C SER A 81 0.84 16.17 -10.10
N GLN A 82 0.83 15.56 -11.27
CA GLN A 82 2.05 15.23 -12.03
C GLN A 82 2.74 16.49 -12.55
N THR A 83 1.98 17.40 -13.17
CA THR A 83 2.49 18.68 -13.70
C THR A 83 3.11 19.54 -12.58
N MET A 84 2.44 19.60 -11.43
CA MET A 84 2.88 20.40 -10.28
C MET A 84 3.91 19.68 -9.40
N LYS A 85 4.18 18.38 -9.65
CA LYS A 85 5.06 17.52 -8.85
C LYS A 85 4.67 17.48 -7.36
N ILE A 86 3.38 17.49 -7.07
CA ILE A 86 2.81 17.34 -5.72
C ILE A 86 2.13 15.98 -5.57
N PRO A 87 1.96 15.46 -4.34
CA PRO A 87 1.20 14.24 -4.13
C PRO A 87 -0.23 14.35 -4.67
N PHE A 88 -0.69 13.30 -5.36
CA PHE A 88 -2.06 13.23 -5.89
C PHE A 88 -3.13 13.42 -4.79
N THR A 89 -2.90 12.83 -3.62
CA THR A 89 -3.79 12.97 -2.45
C THR A 89 -3.83 14.40 -1.93
N GLN A 90 -2.70 15.13 -1.94
CA GLN A 90 -2.67 16.55 -1.60
C GLN A 90 -3.53 17.35 -2.57
N ARG A 91 -3.43 17.07 -3.88
CA ARG A 91 -4.21 17.80 -4.87
C ARG A 91 -5.72 17.62 -4.69
N LEU A 92 -6.16 16.41 -4.34
CA LEU A 92 -7.56 16.12 -4.04
C LEU A 92 -8.10 16.90 -2.83
N ILE A 93 -7.26 17.12 -1.81
CA ILE A 93 -7.60 17.93 -0.63
C ILE A 93 -7.69 19.41 -1.00
N GLU A 94 -6.72 19.93 -1.75
CA GLU A 94 -6.70 21.33 -2.21
C GLU A 94 -7.93 21.69 -3.05
N LEU A 95 -8.39 20.75 -3.87
CA LEU A 95 -9.61 20.88 -4.68
C LEU A 95 -10.90 20.74 -3.86
N LYS A 96 -10.80 20.48 -2.55
CA LYS A 96 -11.92 20.32 -1.62
C LYS A 96 -12.87 19.16 -1.95
N TYR A 97 -12.41 18.17 -2.72
CA TYR A 97 -13.18 16.95 -2.99
C TYR A 97 -13.17 15.97 -1.82
N PHE A 98 -12.15 16.04 -0.97
CA PHE A 98 -12.03 15.24 0.24
C PHE A 98 -11.38 16.03 1.35
N THR A 99 -11.74 15.71 2.59
CA THR A 99 -10.93 16.08 3.76
C THR A 99 -9.71 15.16 3.89
N THR A 100 -8.73 15.55 4.72
CA THR A 100 -7.60 14.69 5.06
C THR A 100 -8.06 13.40 5.75
N GLU A 101 -9.11 13.47 6.57
CA GLU A 101 -9.67 12.31 7.28
C GLU A 101 -10.32 11.32 6.30
N ASP A 102 -11.14 11.81 5.37
CA ASP A 102 -11.80 10.98 4.35
C ASP A 102 -10.78 10.19 3.53
N LEU A 103 -9.76 10.88 3.00
CA LEU A 103 -8.72 10.20 2.24
C LEU A 103 -7.87 9.28 3.10
N THR A 104 -7.64 9.61 4.38
CA THR A 104 -6.93 8.70 5.29
C THR A 104 -7.67 7.37 5.40
N ASN A 105 -8.99 7.41 5.60
CA ASN A 105 -9.82 6.22 5.66
C ASN A 105 -9.82 5.43 4.35
N ILE A 106 -9.91 6.12 3.20
CA ILE A 106 -9.83 5.48 1.88
C ILE A 106 -8.47 4.81 1.68
N ILE A 107 -7.36 5.45 2.06
CA ILE A 107 -6.02 4.88 1.90
C ILE A 107 -5.78 3.72 2.87
N ILE A 108 -6.35 3.75 4.08
CA ILE A 108 -6.34 2.60 4.98
C ILE A 108 -7.04 1.41 4.32
N ASN A 109 -8.24 1.61 3.76
CA ASN A 109 -8.98 0.53 3.08
C ASN A 109 -8.25 0.03 1.83
N TYR A 110 -7.64 0.95 1.07
CA TYR A 110 -6.77 0.64 -0.06
C TYR A 110 -5.61 -0.27 0.37
N ALA A 111 -4.91 0.12 1.44
CA ALA A 111 -3.78 -0.65 1.95
C ALA A 111 -4.20 -2.04 2.42
N LYS A 112 -5.31 -2.15 3.16
CA LYS A 112 -5.88 -3.45 3.55
C LYS A 112 -6.20 -4.31 2.33
N SER A 113 -6.78 -3.73 1.28
CA SER A 113 -7.13 -4.46 0.05
C SER A 113 -5.89 -5.03 -0.62
N LEU A 114 -4.86 -4.20 -0.83
CA LEU A 114 -3.63 -4.64 -1.49
C LEU A 114 -2.87 -5.69 -0.68
N LEU A 115 -2.76 -5.50 0.65
CA LEU A 115 -2.06 -6.42 1.53
C LEU A 115 -2.79 -7.77 1.63
N ARG A 116 -4.13 -7.79 1.68
CA ARG A 116 -4.91 -9.04 1.68
C ARG A 116 -4.67 -9.86 0.43
N ASP A 117 -4.70 -9.23 -0.74
CA ASP A 117 -4.40 -9.91 -2.00
C ASP A 117 -2.94 -10.38 -2.03
N ALA A 118 -2.00 -9.52 -1.65
CA ALA A 118 -0.58 -9.85 -1.65
C ALA A 118 -0.19 -11.00 -0.70
N ILE A 119 -0.78 -11.05 0.49
CA ILE A 119 -0.55 -12.14 1.46
C ILE A 119 -1.09 -13.48 0.94
N SER A 120 -2.05 -13.46 0.02
CA SER A 120 -2.58 -14.68 -0.59
C SER A 120 -1.68 -15.28 -1.68
N TRP A 121 -0.62 -14.57 -2.08
CA TRP A 121 0.35 -15.06 -3.07
C TRP A 121 1.29 -16.07 -2.42
N ASN A 122 1.23 -17.33 -2.86
CA ASN A 122 2.11 -18.41 -2.37
C ASN A 122 3.42 -18.52 -3.16
N GLU A 123 3.53 -17.77 -4.26
CA GLU A 123 4.64 -17.78 -5.20
C GLU A 123 4.84 -16.37 -5.75
N GLY A 124 6.02 -16.11 -6.31
CA GLY A 124 6.46 -14.79 -6.74
C GLY A 124 7.76 -14.37 -6.08
N TRP A 125 8.18 -13.14 -6.35
CA TRP A 125 9.46 -12.59 -5.94
C TRP A 125 9.27 -11.41 -4.99
N PHE A 126 10.22 -11.20 -4.09
CA PHE A 126 10.31 -9.98 -3.30
C PHE A 126 11.71 -9.37 -3.35
N GLU A 127 11.75 -8.05 -3.18
CA GLU A 127 12.98 -7.30 -2.90
C GLU A 127 12.69 -6.19 -1.89
N PHE A 128 13.40 -6.21 -0.78
CA PHE A 128 13.45 -5.10 0.18
C PHE A 128 14.72 -4.30 -0.03
N ILE A 129 14.60 -3.03 -0.41
CA ILE A 129 15.72 -2.09 -0.54
C ILE A 129 15.72 -1.13 0.64
N LYS A 130 16.81 -1.12 1.40
CA LYS A 130 16.95 -0.32 2.62
C LYS A 130 17.09 1.17 2.30
N ASP A 131 16.50 2.00 3.16
CA ASP A 131 16.66 3.46 3.19
C ASP A 131 16.20 4.19 1.92
N ILE A 132 15.35 3.54 1.10
CA ILE A 132 14.69 4.16 -0.05
C ILE A 132 13.20 4.33 0.26
N ILE A 133 12.75 5.57 0.37
CA ILE A 133 11.34 5.96 0.36
C ILE A 133 11.20 7.18 -0.56
N PRO A 134 10.27 7.18 -1.53
CA PRO A 134 10.06 8.34 -2.38
C PRO A 134 9.63 9.57 -1.58
N VAL A 135 10.15 10.74 -1.94
CA VAL A 135 9.88 12.01 -1.23
C VAL A 135 8.38 12.33 -1.17
N TYR A 136 7.61 12.00 -2.21
CA TYR A 136 6.16 12.23 -2.24
C TYR A 136 5.39 11.37 -1.23
N VAL A 137 5.94 10.23 -0.82
CA VAL A 137 5.38 9.40 0.25
C VAL A 137 5.67 10.05 1.60
N MET A 138 6.93 10.48 1.82
CA MET A 138 7.35 11.09 3.09
C MET A 138 6.66 12.44 3.35
N LYS A 139 6.46 13.24 2.31
CA LYS A 139 5.80 14.57 2.38
C LYS A 139 4.30 14.51 2.12
N GLY A 140 3.73 13.32 1.97
CA GLY A 140 2.31 13.14 1.73
C GLY A 140 1.47 13.59 2.96
N PRO A 141 0.24 14.07 2.74
CA PRO A 141 -0.63 14.53 3.83
C PRO A 141 -1.18 13.38 4.68
N ILE A 142 -0.99 12.13 4.27
CA ILE A 142 -1.59 10.95 4.90
C ILE A 142 -0.52 10.03 5.41
N LYS A 143 -0.55 9.77 6.71
CA LYS A 143 0.33 8.83 7.39
C LYS A 143 -0.52 7.69 7.94
N LEU A 144 -0.21 6.48 7.50
CA LEU A 144 -0.89 5.29 8.01
C LEU A 144 -0.35 4.93 9.40
N ASN A 145 -1.24 4.61 10.34
CA ASN A 145 -0.86 3.95 11.59
C ASN A 145 -1.01 2.44 11.43
N THR A 146 0.11 1.72 11.31
CA THR A 146 0.11 0.40 10.67
C THR A 146 0.33 -0.81 11.56
N SER A 147 0.60 -0.59 12.86
CA SER A 147 0.48 -1.69 13.84
C SER A 147 -0.96 -2.27 13.82
N ALA A 148 -1.96 -1.40 13.73
CA ALA A 148 -3.37 -1.82 13.61
C ALA A 148 -3.65 -2.49 12.25
N LEU A 149 -3.12 -1.92 11.16
CA LEU A 149 -3.35 -2.40 9.79
C LEU A 149 -2.90 -3.86 9.59
N ILE A 150 -1.65 -4.15 9.99
CA ILE A 150 -1.06 -5.48 9.86
C ILE A 150 -1.85 -6.49 10.70
N PHE A 151 -2.11 -6.15 11.96
CA PHE A 151 -2.86 -6.99 12.89
C PHE A 151 -4.29 -7.30 12.40
N GLU A 152 -5.01 -6.29 11.90
CA GLU A 152 -6.36 -6.48 11.37
C GLU A 152 -6.38 -7.40 10.15
N VAL A 153 -5.45 -7.21 9.22
CA VAL A 153 -5.34 -8.07 8.03
C VAL A 153 -5.00 -9.51 8.43
N PHE A 154 -4.08 -9.71 9.37
CA PHE A 154 -3.77 -11.04 9.91
C PHE A 154 -4.98 -11.70 10.55
N LYS A 155 -5.66 -11.00 11.46
CA LYS A 155 -6.84 -11.51 12.16
C LYS A 155 -7.95 -11.92 11.19
N GLU A 156 -8.18 -11.15 10.14
CA GLU A 156 -9.17 -11.50 9.12
C GLU A 156 -8.80 -12.76 8.32
N ILE A 157 -7.52 -12.92 7.97
CA ILE A 157 -7.03 -14.09 7.23
C ILE A 157 -7.13 -15.35 8.10
N GLU A 158 -6.75 -15.27 9.37
CA GLU A 158 -6.87 -16.38 10.33
C GLU A 158 -8.34 -16.79 10.53
N ASN A 159 -9.24 -15.83 10.73
CA ASN A 159 -10.67 -16.09 10.87
C ASN A 159 -11.25 -16.81 9.63
N LYS A 160 -10.84 -16.42 8.42
CA LYS A 160 -11.25 -17.10 7.18
C LYS A 160 -10.73 -18.52 7.07
N LYS A 161 -9.50 -18.80 7.54
CA LYS A 161 -8.95 -20.17 7.59
C LYS A 161 -9.71 -21.05 8.58
N PHE A 162 -10.13 -20.49 9.72
CA PHE A 162 -10.90 -21.23 10.74
C PHE A 162 -12.31 -21.59 10.25
N ASN A 163 -13.03 -20.65 9.62
CA ASN A 163 -14.40 -20.87 9.17
C ASN A 163 -14.53 -21.83 7.97
N ARG A 164 -13.44 -22.09 7.22
CA ARG A 164 -13.41 -23.05 6.11
C ARG A 164 -13.19 -24.50 6.54
N LYS A 165 -12.87 -24.74 7.82
CA LYS A 165 -12.63 -26.08 8.38
C LYS A 165 -13.84 -26.65 9.15
N LYS A 166 -14.97 -25.94 9.17
CA LYS A 166 -16.27 -26.40 9.67
C LYS A 166 -17.20 -26.63 8.49
#